data_AF-F8L338-F1
#
_entry.id   AF-F8L338-F1
#
_cell.length_a   1.000
_cell.length_b   1.000
_cell.length_c   1.000
_cell.angle_alpha   90.00
_cell.angle_beta   90.00
_cell.angle_gamma   90.00
#
_symmetry.space_group_name_H-M   'P 1'
#
loop_
_entity.id
_entity.type
_entity.pdbx_description
1 polymer ?
#
loop_
_entity_poly.entity_id
_entity_poly.type
_entity_poly.pdbx_seq_one_letter_code
_entity_poly.pdbx_strand_id
1 'polypeptide(L)' 'MPKVIPIDFEPSEIDALKSALVKKQLSYVLITCTEPSDEGDMDVEMDYAGDPVLLSLLMENARERLDYS' A
#
# COMPACT_ATOMS: atom_id res chain seq x y z
N MET A 1 8.48 19.92 1.46
CA MET A 1 7.32 19.08 1.80
C MET A 1 7.07 18.16 0.63
N PRO A 2 7.00 16.83 0.83
CA PRO A 2 6.60 15.91 -0.23
C PRO A 2 5.20 16.30 -0.71
N LYS A 3 5.00 16.36 -2.03
CA LYS A 3 3.68 16.57 -2.61
C LYS A 3 2.88 15.29 -2.41
N VAL A 4 1.92 15.31 -1.50
CA VAL A 4 0.87 14.30 -1.41
C VAL A 4 -0.09 14.60 -2.56
N ILE A 5 -0.14 13.73 -3.56
CA ILE A 5 -1.16 13.78 -4.60
C ILE A 5 -2.30 12.92 -4.04
N PRO A 6 -3.49 13.48 -3.77
CA PRO A 6 -4.67 12.68 -3.46
C PRO A 6 -4.91 11.80 -4.68
N ILE A 7 -4.86 10.48 -4.49
CA ILE A 7 -5.19 9.55 -5.55
C ILE A 7 -6.48 8.86 -5.15
N ASP A 8 -7.59 9.41 -5.65
CA ASP A 8 -8.88 8.74 -5.64
C ASP A 8 -8.85 7.67 -6.72
N PHE A 9 -8.37 6.48 -6.37
CA PHE A 9 -8.44 5.34 -7.27
C PHE A 9 -9.84 4.72 -7.22
N GLU A 10 -10.48 4.62 -8.37
CA GLU A 10 -11.66 3.77 -8.50
C GLU A 10 -11.26 2.30 -8.30
N PRO A 11 -12.15 1.41 -7.79
CA PRO A 11 -11.81 0.00 -7.54
C PRO A 11 -11.19 -0.71 -8.75
N SER A 12 -11.65 -0.38 -9.97
CA SER A 12 -11.10 -0.93 -11.22
C SER A 12 -9.65 -0.50 -11.51
N GLU A 13 -9.24 0.68 -11.03
CA GLU A 13 -7.87 1.18 -11.20
C GLU A 13 -6.91 0.49 -10.25
N ILE A 14 -7.37 0.17 -9.03
CA ILE A 14 -6.63 -0.66 -8.07
C ILE A 14 -6.37 -2.05 -8.67
N ASP A 15 -7.37 -2.67 -9.29
CA ASP A 15 -7.21 -3.98 -9.95
C ASP A 15 -6.24 -3.94 -11.13
N ALA A 16 -6.28 -2.87 -11.92
CA ALA A 16 -5.32 -2.64 -13.01
C ALA A 16 -3.90 -2.45 -12.47
N LEU A 17 -3.75 -1.74 -11.35
CA LEU A 17 -2.46 -1.54 -10.67
C LEU A 17 -1.92 -2.86 -10.12
N LYS A 18 -2.73 -3.64 -9.40
CA LYS A 18 -2.38 -4.99 -8.92
C LYS A 18 -1.89 -5.87 -10.07
N SER A 19 -2.63 -5.87 -11.19
CA SER A 19 -2.27 -6.61 -12.41
C SER A 19 -0.96 -6.17 -13.04
N ALA A 20 -0.66 -4.87 -13.00
CA ALA A 20 0.59 -4.32 -13.52
C ALA A 20 1.79 -4.66 -12.61
N LEU A 21 1.60 -4.65 -11.29
CA LEU A 21 2.62 -4.97 -10.30
C LEU A 21 3.01 -6.45 -10.37
N VAL A 22 2.03 -7.36 -10.41
CA VAL A 22 2.25 -8.82 -10.54
C VAL A 22 3.11 -9.18 -11.75
N LYS A 23 3.00 -8.44 -12.86
CA LYS A 23 3.73 -8.73 -14.11
C LYS A 23 5.19 -8.24 -14.12
N LYS A 24 5.57 -7.30 -13.26
CA LYS A 24 6.84 -6.56 -13.39
C LYS A 24 7.72 -6.58 -12.14
N GLN A 25 7.19 -6.97 -10.99
CA GLN A 25 7.88 -6.94 -9.70
C GLN A 25 8.12 -8.36 -9.17
N LEU A 26 9.24 -8.58 -8.48
CA LEU A 26 9.51 -9.82 -7.74
C LEU A 26 8.69 -9.92 -6.44
N SER A 27 8.38 -8.77 -5.84
CA SER A 27 7.46 -8.61 -4.70
C SER A 27 6.90 -7.21 -4.65
N TYR A 28 5.66 -7.06 -4.19
CA TYR A 28 5.05 -5.77 -3.91
C TYR A 28 4.18 -5.82 -2.66
N VAL A 29 3.98 -4.64 -2.08
CA VAL A 29 2.98 -4.34 -1.06
C VAL A 29 2.24 -3.10 -1.53
N LEU A 30 0.92 -3.17 -1.50
CA LEU A 30 0.00 -2.08 -1.81
C LEU A 30 -0.79 -1.75 -0.55
N ILE A 31 -0.70 -0.51 -0.10
CA ILE A 31 -1.50 0.02 1.02
C ILE A 31 -2.37 1.12 0.44
N THR A 32 -3.67 1.02 0.66
CA THR A 32 -4.67 2.01 0.25
C THR A 32 -5.43 2.48 1.47
N CYS A 33 -5.60 3.79 1.59
CA CYS A 33 -6.35 4.42 2.67
C CYS A 33 -7.46 5.26 2.07
N THR A 34 -8.67 5.20 2.65
CA THR A 34 -9.71 6.18 2.33
C THR A 34 -9.38 7.54 2.96
N GLU A 35 -10.04 8.59 2.47
CA GLU A 35 -9.98 9.89 3.14
C GLU A 35 -10.45 9.74 4.60
N PRO A 36 -9.83 10.48 5.55
CA PRO A 36 -10.31 10.50 6.92
C PRO A 36 -11.77 10.95 6.96
N SER A 37 -12.60 10.20 7.67
CA SER A 37 -13.97 10.63 8.00
C SER A 37 -13.95 11.85 8.92
N ASP A 38 -15.11 12.49 9.10
CA ASP A 38 -15.28 13.62 10.03
C ASP A 38 -14.91 13.26 11.49
N GLU A 39 -14.92 11.96 11.84
CA GLU A 39 -14.53 11.44 13.16
C GLU A 39 -13.04 11.11 13.24
N GLY A 40 -12.31 11.22 12.13
CA GLY A 40 -10.88 10.94 12.03
C GLY A 40 -10.55 9.48 11.70
N ASP A 41 -11.55 8.62 11.53
CA ASP A 41 -11.35 7.23 11.13
C ASP A 41 -10.98 7.13 9.64
N MET A 42 -10.06 6.22 9.31
CA MET A 42 -9.64 5.90 7.95
C MET A 42 -9.74 4.39 7.73
N ASP A 43 -10.32 3.97 6.61
CA ASP A 43 -10.29 2.57 6.20
C ASP A 43 -8.97 2.30 5.49
N VAL A 44 -8.22 1.33 6.00
CA VAL A 44 -6.93 0.91 5.44
C VAL A 44 -7.06 -0.51 4.91
N GLU A 45 -6.81 -0.68 3.61
CA GLU A 45 -6.69 -1.98 2.97
C GLU A 45 -5.22 -2.23 2.58
N MET A 46 -4.78 -3.48 2.74
CA MET A 46 -3.45 -3.91 2.40
C MET A 46 -3.50 -5.17 1.53
N ASP A 47 -2.84 -5.12 0.38
CA ASP A 47 -2.65 -6.25 -0.54
C ASP A 47 -1.15 -6.44 -0.81
N TYR A 48 -0.74 -7.68 -1.05
CA TYR A 48 0.65 -8.03 -1.29
C TYR A 48 0.78 -9.31 -2.10
N ALA A 49 1.79 -9.36 -2.97
CA ALA A 49 2.17 -10.59 -3.63
C ALA A 49 3.64 -10.62 -4.01
N GLY A 50 4.18 -11.83 -4.19
CA GLY A 50 5.54 -12.09 -4.63
C GLY A 50 6.27 -13.08 -3.74
N ASP A 51 7.60 -13.04 -3.78
CA ASP A 51 8.46 -13.91 -2.97
C ASP A 51 8.27 -13.66 -1.46
N PRO A 52 7.96 -14.70 -0.65
CA PRO A 52 7.69 -14.57 0.78
C PRO A 52 8.84 -14.01 1.63
N VAL A 53 10.10 -14.24 1.22
CA VAL A 53 11.28 -13.74 1.95
C VAL A 53 11.42 -12.24 1.73
N LEU A 54 11.29 -11.79 0.48
CA LEU A 54 11.26 -10.36 0.13
C LEU A 54 10.08 -9.64 0.78
N LEU A 55 8.92 -10.27 0.83
CA LEU A 55 7.72 -9.70 1.45
C LEU A 55 7.89 -9.51 2.96
N SER A 56 8.42 -10.52 3.65
CA SER A 56 8.75 -10.43 5.08
C SER A 56 9.74 -9.31 5.35
N LEU A 57 10.79 -9.18 4.52
CA LEU A 57 11.78 -8.12 4.62
C LEU A 57 11.14 -6.72 4.47
N LEU A 58 10.28 -6.52 3.47
CA LEU A 58 9.60 -5.24 3.27
C LEU A 58 8.71 -4.88 4.46
N MET A 59 8.03 -5.87 5.05
CA MET A 59 7.14 -5.68 6.20
C MET A 59 7.87 -5.41 7.50
N GLU A 60 8.96 -6.12 7.79
CA GLU A 60 9.78 -5.82 8.96
C GLU A 60 10.36 -4.41 8.88
N ASN A 61 10.94 -4.02 7.74
CA ASN A 61 11.49 -2.67 7.55
C ASN A 61 10.41 -1.57 7.60
N ALA A 62 9.20 -1.84 7.11
CA ALA A 62 8.10 -0.89 7.19
C ALA A 62 7.62 -0.70 8.64
N ARG A 63 7.46 -1.80 9.39
CA ARG A 63 7.09 -1.77 10.82
C ARG A 63 8.12 -1.01 11.65
N GLU A 64 9.40 -1.31 11.47
CA GLU A 64 10.47 -0.60 12.18
C GLU A 64 10.36 0.92 11.99
N ARG A 65 9.98 1.39 10.79
CA ARG A 65 9.82 2.83 10.53
C ARG A 65 8.55 3.45 11.09
N LEU A 66 7.48 2.67 11.25
CA LEU A 66 6.21 3.14 11.80
C LEU A 66 6.22 3.15 13.34
N ASP A 67 6.97 2.25 13.98
CA ASP A 67 7.09 2.20 15.44
C ASP A 67 7.93 3.37 16.04
N TYR A 68 8.55 4.21 15.20
CA TYR A 68 9.32 5.41 15.62
C TYR A 68 8.55 6.75 15.51
N SER A 69 7.25 6.75 15.17
CA SER A 69 6.44 7.97 15.08
C SER A 69 5.53 8.20 16.28
#